data_AF-A0A9E3TAP7-F1
#
_entry.id   AF-A0A9E3TAP7-F1
#
_cell.length_a   1.000
_cell.length_b   1.000
_cell.length_c   1.000
_cell.angle_alpha   90.00
_cell.angle_beta   90.00
_cell.angle_gamma   90.00
#
_symmetry.space_group_name_H-M   'P 1'
#
loop_
_entity.id
_entity.type
_entity.pdbx_description
1 polymer ?
#
loop_
_entity_poly.entity_id
_entity_poly.type
_entity_poly.pdbx_seq_one_letter_code
_entity_poly.pdbx_strand_id
1 'polypeptide(L)'
;MNGRALIPVEVYGWSGSRCGYSESKIIAIGGFTTLYDIQQTYTPSAASLSFHVPVMPEGMAAADYFDTYWGDLATVGNWSQAHGLQCHYPATAPARGDYLTAVDTLPSPPPGHGYYYVTAATYQGQTRYGRKTCGARLTGRDPGVLPACIQSKFGD
;
A
#
# COMPACT_ATOMS: atom_id res chain seq x y z
N MET A 1 28.02 -0.40 -1.63
CA MET A 1 28.94 -1.01 -2.62
C MET A 1 29.20 0.01 -3.73
N ASN A 2 30.44 0.51 -3.87
CA ASN A 2 30.96 1.36 -4.97
C ASN A 2 30.08 2.53 -5.47
N GLY A 3 29.46 3.32 -4.59
CA GLY A 3 28.71 4.51 -5.01
C GLY A 3 27.53 4.20 -5.94
N ARG A 4 26.96 2.99 -5.81
CA ARG A 4 25.79 2.53 -6.57
C ARG A 4 24.67 2.14 -5.63
N ALA A 5 23.49 2.70 -5.87
CA ALA A 5 22.25 2.19 -5.30
C ALA A 5 21.68 1.14 -6.27
N LEU A 6 21.35 -0.03 -5.74
CA LEU A 6 20.74 -1.12 -6.49
C LEU A 6 19.30 -1.26 -6.02
N ILE A 7 18.35 -0.97 -6.91
CA ILE A 7 16.92 -1.10 -6.61
C ILE A 7 16.41 -2.31 -7.38
N PRO A 8 15.98 -3.38 -6.70
CA PRO A 8 15.26 -4.45 -7.37
C PRO A 8 13.91 -3.90 -7.82
N VAL A 9 13.65 -4.00 -9.11
CA VAL A 9 12.36 -3.63 -9.68
C VAL A 9 11.77 -4.83 -10.39
N GLU A 10 10.47 -5.02 -10.19
CA GLU A 10 9.70 -5.99 -10.95
C GLU A 10 9.00 -5.23 -12.07
N VAL A 11 9.42 -5.46 -13.32
CA VAL A 11 8.81 -4.83 -14.48
C VAL A 11 7.76 -5.76 -15.04
N TYR A 12 6.52 -5.28 -15.10
CA TYR A 12 5.41 -6.03 -15.68
C TYR A 12 5.13 -5.52 -17.10
N GLY A 13 5.39 -6.36 -18.09
CA GLY A 13 5.15 -6.07 -19.51
C GLY A 13 3.93 -6.82 -20.03
N TRP A 14 3.08 -6.14 -20.80
CA TRP A 14 2.00 -6.76 -21.56
C TRP A 14 2.32 -6.64 -23.06
N SER A 15 2.56 -7.76 -23.75
CA SER A 15 2.58 -7.78 -25.21
C SER A 15 1.27 -8.43 -25.68
N GLY A 16 0.59 -7.78 -26.63
CA GLY A 16 -0.82 -8.01 -27.00
C GLY A 16 -1.20 -9.42 -27.49
N SER A 17 -0.34 -10.43 -27.37
CA SER A 17 -0.61 -11.81 -27.78
C SER A 17 0.06 -12.90 -26.93
N ARG A 18 0.73 -12.60 -25.81
CA ARG A 18 1.23 -13.63 -24.86
C ARG A 18 1.11 -13.17 -23.40
N CYS A 19 0.95 -14.15 -22.49
CA CYS A 19 0.87 -13.95 -21.04
C CYS A 19 1.93 -12.95 -20.58
N GLY A 20 1.52 -12.02 -19.69
CA GLY A 20 2.41 -11.02 -19.13
C GLY A 20 3.67 -11.66 -18.56
N TYR A 21 4.82 -11.07 -18.86
CA TYR A 21 6.09 -11.50 -18.28
C TYR A 21 6.42 -10.58 -17.11
N SER A 22 6.87 -11.17 -16.01
CA SER A 22 7.58 -10.44 -14.95
C SER A 22 9.08 -10.66 -15.15
N GLU A 23 9.81 -9.56 -15.28
CA GLU A 23 11.26 -9.58 -15.27
C GLU A 23 11.75 -8.86 -14.02
N SER A 24 12.55 -9.56 -13.21
CA SER A 24 13.33 -8.93 -12.16
C SER A 24 14.50 -8.19 -12.80
N LYS A 25 14.52 -6.86 -12.69
CA LYS A 25 15.63 -6.03 -13.12
C LYS A 25 16.26 -5.36 -11.91
N ILE A 26 17.54 -5.03 -12.04
CA ILE A 26 18.24 -4.21 -11.07
C ILE A 26 18.51 -2.88 -11.77
N ILE A 27 17.92 -1.81 -11.23
CA ILE A 27 18.30 -0.46 -11.60
C ILE A 27 19.54 -0.11 -10.78
N ALA A 28 20.64 0.19 -11.47
CA ALA A 28 21.84 0.69 -10.86
C ALA A 28 21.92 2.21 -11.07
N ILE A 29 21.76 2.98 -9.99
CA ILE A 29 22.00 4.42 -10.00
C ILE A 29 23.43 4.62 -9.51
N GLY A 30 24.31 5.11 -10.37
CA GLY A 30 25.70 5.40 -10.04
C GLY A 30 25.93 6.89 -9.73
N GLY A 31 27.12 7.22 -9.21
CA GLY A 31 27.53 8.60 -8.97
C GLY A 31 27.30 9.11 -7.54
N PHE A 32 26.93 8.23 -6.61
CA PHE A 32 26.89 8.59 -5.20
C PHE A 32 28.32 8.82 -4.69
N THR A 33 28.55 10.00 -4.10
CA THR A 33 29.80 10.34 -3.43
C THR A 33 30.10 9.33 -2.32
N THR A 34 31.35 8.90 -2.21
CA THR A 34 31.82 7.93 -1.20
C THR A 34 32.05 8.55 0.18
N LEU A 35 31.85 9.87 0.30
CA LEU A 35 32.10 10.65 1.50
C LEU A 35 30.97 11.68 1.66
N TYR A 36 30.41 11.73 2.87
CA TYR A 36 29.24 12.52 3.31
C TYR A 36 27.88 11.88 3.02
N ASP A 37 27.39 11.21 4.06
CA ASP A 37 26.02 10.79 4.27
C ASP A 37 25.12 12.04 4.29
N ILE A 38 24.52 12.38 3.14
CA ILE A 38 23.32 13.22 3.16
C ILE A 38 22.18 12.31 3.57
N GLN A 39 21.93 12.23 4.88
CA GLN A 39 20.68 11.70 5.41
C GLN A 39 19.55 12.67 5.04
N GLN A 40 19.00 12.49 3.84
CA GLN A 40 17.70 13.04 3.48
C GLN A 40 16.63 12.19 4.17
N THR A 41 16.30 12.55 5.41
CA THR A 41 15.14 11.99 6.10
C THR A 41 13.90 12.63 5.47
N TYR A 42 13.33 11.99 4.45
CA TYR A 42 11.98 12.29 4.04
C TYR A 42 11.06 11.75 5.13
N THR A 43 10.69 12.61 6.08
CA THR A 43 9.60 12.35 7.01
C THR A 43 8.34 12.90 6.35
N PRO A 44 7.50 12.08 5.68
CA PRO A 44 6.25 12.58 5.15
C PRO A 44 5.44 13.15 6.33
N SER A 45 5.28 14.48 6.35
CA SER A 45 4.47 15.19 7.33
C SER A 45 2.97 15.10 7.01
N ALA A 46 2.59 14.22 6.10
CA ALA A 46 1.22 14.14 5.64
C ALA A 46 0.38 13.55 6.79
N ALA A 47 -0.34 14.42 7.50
CA ALA A 47 -1.42 14.03 8.41
C ALA A 47 -2.56 13.27 7.70
N SER A 48 -2.41 12.96 6.41
CA SER A 48 -3.36 12.20 5.63
C SER A 48 -2.69 11.41 4.50
N LEU A 49 -3.14 10.17 4.34
CA LEU A 49 -2.88 9.32 3.18
C LEU A 49 -4.00 9.55 2.18
N SER A 50 -3.67 9.82 0.92
CA SER A 50 -4.66 10.23 -0.05
C SER A 50 -4.58 9.44 -1.34
N PHE A 51 -5.73 9.13 -1.96
CA PHE A 51 -5.80 8.40 -3.21
C PHE A 51 -7.07 8.74 -4.00
N HIS A 52 -7.03 8.51 -5.31
CA HIS A 52 -8.24 8.52 -6.15
C HIS A 52 -8.88 7.14 -6.17
N VAL A 53 -10.21 7.09 -6.10
CA VAL A 53 -10.98 5.85 -6.22
C VAL A 53 -10.74 5.24 -7.61
N PRO A 54 -10.18 4.01 -7.69
CA PRO A 54 -9.92 3.36 -8.97
C PRO A 54 -11.19 3.04 -9.76
N VAL A 55 -11.03 2.83 -11.06
CA VAL A 55 -12.08 2.34 -11.96
C VAL A 55 -12.68 1.02 -11.49
N MET A 56 -11.83 0.12 -10.98
CA MET A 56 -12.19 -1.18 -10.44
C MET A 56 -11.44 -1.40 -9.12
N PRO A 57 -11.97 -0.90 -7.98
CA PRO A 57 -11.35 -1.05 -6.67
C PRO A 57 -11.16 -2.53 -6.35
N GLU A 58 -9.90 -2.97 -6.21
CA GLU A 58 -9.53 -4.37 -5.99
C GLU A 58 -10.21 -5.41 -6.91
N GLY A 59 -10.46 -4.99 -8.16
CA GLY A 59 -11.12 -5.81 -9.17
C GLY A 59 -12.63 -5.95 -8.99
N MET A 60 -13.26 -5.10 -8.18
CA MET A 60 -14.71 -4.97 -8.02
C MET A 60 -15.27 -3.87 -8.92
N ALA A 61 -16.58 -3.88 -9.14
CA ALA A 61 -17.23 -2.91 -10.04
C ALA A 61 -17.27 -1.49 -9.44
N ALA A 62 -17.31 -1.38 -8.11
CA ALA A 62 -17.29 -0.14 -7.34
C ALA A 62 -16.77 -0.42 -5.92
N ALA A 63 -16.88 0.56 -5.03
CA ALA A 63 -16.69 0.43 -3.59
C ALA A 63 -17.83 1.15 -2.86
N ASP A 64 -18.32 0.56 -1.78
CA ASP A 64 -19.24 1.20 -0.84
C ASP A 64 -18.45 2.02 0.18
N TYR A 65 -17.30 1.51 0.61
CA TYR A 65 -16.36 2.18 1.51
C TYR A 65 -14.97 1.54 1.44
N PHE A 66 -14.02 2.16 2.13
CA PHE A 66 -12.65 1.72 2.31
C PHE A 66 -12.29 1.64 3.79
N ASP A 67 -11.35 0.77 4.09
CA ASP A 67 -10.67 0.67 5.37
C ASP A 67 -9.17 0.80 5.13
N THR A 68 -8.47 1.63 5.89
CA THR A 68 -7.01 1.71 5.86
C THR A 68 -6.45 1.18 7.15
N TYR A 69 -5.41 0.36 7.00
CA TYR A 69 -4.68 -0.28 8.06
C TYR A 69 -3.20 0.11 7.97
N TRP A 70 -2.49 -0.12 9.06
CA TRP A 70 -1.05 0.06 9.14
C TRP A 70 -0.39 -1.11 9.88
N GLY A 71 0.93 -1.24 9.77
CA GLY A 71 1.70 -2.17 10.59
C GLY A 71 3.19 -1.87 10.51
N ASP A 72 4.01 -2.55 11.32
CA ASP A 72 5.47 -2.40 11.26
C ASP A 72 6.01 -2.96 9.93
N LEU A 73 6.87 -2.19 9.26
CA LEU A 73 7.51 -2.60 8.01
C LEU A 73 8.32 -3.90 8.18
N ALA A 74 8.83 -4.20 9.37
CA ALA A 74 9.49 -5.46 9.71
C ALA A 74 8.57 -6.69 9.58
N THR A 75 7.25 -6.49 9.63
CA THR A 75 6.24 -7.55 9.52
C THR A 75 5.46 -7.49 8.21
N VAL A 76 5.94 -6.71 7.23
CA VAL A 76 5.28 -6.56 5.93
C VAL A 76 5.04 -7.91 5.27
N GLY A 77 3.82 -8.11 4.76
CA GLY A 77 3.37 -9.39 4.22
C GLY A 77 2.68 -10.30 5.24
N ASN A 78 2.86 -10.08 6.55
CA ASN A 78 2.03 -10.68 7.60
C ASN A 78 0.87 -9.75 7.97
N TRP A 79 -0.16 -9.74 7.12
CA TRP A 79 -1.31 -8.84 7.26
C TRP A 79 -2.17 -9.09 8.50
N SER A 80 -2.00 -10.23 9.18
CA SER A 80 -2.69 -10.52 10.46
C SER A 80 -2.25 -9.65 11.62
N GLN A 81 -1.09 -9.00 11.48
CA GLN A 81 -0.54 -8.07 12.46
C GLN A 81 -0.83 -6.60 12.12
N ALA A 82 -1.66 -6.35 11.12
CA ALA A 82 -2.08 -5.00 10.79
C ALA A 82 -3.00 -4.43 11.88
N HIS A 83 -3.11 -3.11 11.94
CA HIS A 83 -3.97 -2.37 12.86
C HIS A 83 -4.84 -1.41 12.06
N GLY A 84 -6.10 -1.23 12.45
CA GLY A 84 -6.98 -0.27 11.80
C GLY A 84 -6.51 1.17 12.04
N LEU A 85 -6.29 1.92 10.96
CA LEU A 85 -5.94 3.35 10.97
C LEU A 85 -7.19 4.22 10.84
N GLN A 86 -8.03 3.92 9.84
CA GLN A 86 -9.32 4.58 9.63
C GLN A 86 -10.24 3.62 8.91
N CYS A 87 -11.47 3.49 9.42
CA CYS A 87 -12.39 2.45 9.00
C CYS A 87 -13.68 3.05 8.42
N HIS A 88 -14.32 2.33 7.51
CA HIS A 88 -15.63 2.63 6.94
C HIS A 88 -15.75 4.04 6.35
N TYR A 89 -14.78 4.45 5.54
CA TYR A 89 -14.77 5.77 4.93
C TYR A 89 -14.76 5.72 3.39
N PRO A 90 -15.36 6.71 2.70
CA PRO A 90 -16.25 7.74 3.25
C PRO A 90 -17.61 7.17 3.72
N ALA A 91 -18.40 7.99 4.42
CA ALA A 91 -19.72 7.58 4.93
C ALA A 91 -20.76 7.31 3.83
N THR A 92 -20.52 7.79 2.61
CA THR A 92 -21.37 7.60 1.44
C THR A 92 -20.54 6.98 0.33
N ALA A 93 -21.11 5.99 -0.38
CA ALA A 93 -20.40 5.29 -1.45
C ALA A 93 -19.73 6.25 -2.45
N PRO A 94 -18.40 6.18 -2.61
CA PRO A 94 -17.68 7.12 -3.46
C PRO A 94 -17.79 6.73 -4.94
N ALA A 95 -17.74 7.73 -5.81
CA ALA A 95 -17.66 7.55 -7.24
C ALA A 95 -16.22 7.28 -7.70
N ARG A 96 -16.09 6.70 -8.90
CA ARG A 96 -14.80 6.55 -9.57
C ARG A 96 -14.13 7.92 -9.76
N GLY A 97 -12.85 8.00 -9.39
CA GLY A 97 -12.07 9.22 -9.52
C GLY A 97 -12.23 10.19 -8.35
N ASP A 98 -13.16 9.95 -7.42
CA ASP A 98 -13.26 10.74 -6.20
C ASP A 98 -11.93 10.69 -5.44
N TYR A 99 -11.57 11.81 -4.83
CA TYR A 99 -10.36 11.93 -4.03
C TYR A 99 -10.71 11.65 -2.57
N LEU A 100 -10.09 10.63 -1.99
CA LEU A 100 -10.31 10.22 -0.61
C LEU A 100 -9.04 10.40 0.21
N THR A 101 -9.24 10.71 1.49
CA THR A 101 -8.18 10.85 2.46
C THR A 101 -8.46 9.98 3.69
N ALA A 102 -7.46 9.25 4.14
CA ALA A 102 -7.40 8.64 5.46
C ALA A 102 -6.49 9.50 6.34
N VAL A 103 -6.93 9.84 7.54
CA VAL A 103 -6.13 10.58 8.52
C VAL A 103 -5.03 9.67 9.04
N ASP A 104 -3.78 10.11 8.88
CA ASP A 104 -2.65 9.45 9.52
C ASP A 104 -2.48 10.00 10.93
N THR A 105 -2.73 9.13 11.91
CA THR A 105 -2.64 9.45 13.35
C THR A 105 -1.37 8.90 13.98
N LEU A 106 -0.50 8.25 13.20
CA LEU A 106 0.70 7.61 13.73
C LEU A 106 1.79 8.64 14.02
N PRO A 107 2.56 8.46 15.11
CA PRO A 107 3.77 9.23 15.31
C PRO A 107 4.80 8.89 14.24
N SER A 108 5.82 9.74 14.05
CA SER A 108 6.96 9.34 13.21
C SER A 108 7.64 8.07 13.78
N PRO A 109 7.95 7.07 12.95
CA PRO A 109 8.61 5.86 13.42
C PRO A 109 10.03 6.17 13.95
N PRO A 110 10.55 5.43 14.95
CA PRO A 110 11.92 5.58 15.41
C PRO A 110 12.94 5.29 14.28
N PRO A 111 14.19 5.78 14.37
CA PRO A 111 15.23 5.45 13.41
C PRO A 111 15.42 3.94 13.24
N GLY A 112 15.45 3.48 11.98
CA GLY A 112 15.54 2.05 11.65
C GLY A 112 14.21 1.31 11.57
N HIS A 113 13.09 1.97 11.88
CA HIS A 113 11.74 1.43 11.75
C HIS A 113 10.97 2.15 10.64
N GLY A 114 9.86 1.54 10.22
CA GLY A 114 8.92 2.14 9.30
C GLY A 114 7.53 1.55 9.50
N TYR A 115 6.51 2.25 9.02
CA TYR A 115 5.16 1.70 8.92
C TYR A 115 4.85 1.39 7.46
N TYR A 116 4.16 0.27 7.23
CA TYR A 116 3.45 0.05 5.97
C TYR A 116 1.99 0.45 6.15
N TYR A 117 1.33 0.80 5.05
CA TYR A 117 -0.10 1.05 5.01
C TYR A 117 -0.75 0.15 3.96
N VAL A 118 -1.97 -0.29 4.22
CA VAL A 118 -2.76 -1.09 3.28
C VAL A 118 -4.21 -0.64 3.32
N THR A 119 -4.81 -0.45 2.15
CA THR A 119 -6.21 -0.06 2.02
C THR A 119 -7.01 -1.24 1.47
N ALA A 120 -8.09 -1.58 2.15
CA ALA A 120 -9.10 -2.52 1.70
C ALA A 120 -10.30 -1.75 1.13
N ALA A 121 -10.93 -2.32 0.11
CA ALA A 121 -12.18 -1.85 -0.46
C ALA A 121 -13.29 -2.86 -0.13
N THR A 122 -14.47 -2.37 0.22
CA THR A 122 -15.67 -3.20 0.41
C THR A 122 -16.74 -2.82 -0.59
N TYR A 123 -17.36 -3.80 -1.24
CA TYR A 123 -18.50 -3.61 -2.14
C TYR A 123 -19.49 -4.76 -2.00
N GLN A 124 -20.77 -4.46 -1.74
CA GLN A 124 -21.86 -5.42 -1.56
C GLN A 124 -21.52 -6.53 -0.54
N GLY A 125 -20.87 -6.16 0.56
CA GLY A 125 -20.43 -7.07 1.62
C GLY A 125 -19.20 -7.92 1.29
N GLN A 126 -18.57 -7.73 0.12
CA GLN A 126 -17.28 -8.33 -0.20
C GLN A 126 -16.15 -7.34 0.04
N THR A 127 -15.21 -7.71 0.90
CA THR A 127 -13.99 -6.93 1.15
C THR A 127 -12.81 -7.54 0.43
N ARG A 128 -11.91 -6.70 -0.09
CA ARG A 128 -10.65 -7.11 -0.73
C ARG A 128 -9.58 -6.07 -0.46
N TYR A 129 -8.32 -6.48 -0.42
CA TYR A 129 -7.20 -5.55 -0.26
C TYR A 129 -6.00 -6.00 -1.07
N GLY A 130 -5.28 -5.04 -1.66
CA GLY A 130 -4.08 -5.31 -2.46
C GLY A 130 -4.31 -6.30 -3.60
N ARG A 131 -3.28 -6.52 -4.41
CA ARG A 131 -3.39 -7.43 -5.55
C ARG A 131 -2.58 -8.71 -5.31
N LYS A 132 -3.17 -9.84 -5.68
CA LYS A 132 -2.49 -11.13 -5.86
C LYS A 132 -2.81 -11.69 -7.23
N THR A 133 -1.82 -12.35 -7.84
CA THR A 133 -2.02 -13.11 -9.07
C THR A 133 -2.59 -14.47 -8.72
N CYS A 134 -3.74 -14.83 -9.32
CA CYS A 134 -4.35 -16.15 -9.23
C CYS A 134 -4.62 -16.64 -10.66
N GLY A 135 -3.91 -17.67 -11.11
CA GLY A 135 -4.12 -18.27 -12.44
C GLY A 135 -4.10 -17.25 -13.60
N ALA A 136 -3.03 -16.45 -13.69
CA ALA A 136 -2.86 -15.34 -14.66
C ALA A 136 -3.85 -14.17 -14.56
N ARG A 137 -4.73 -14.13 -13.55
CA ARG A 137 -5.62 -12.99 -13.26
C ARG A 137 -5.15 -12.25 -12.01
N LEU A 138 -5.13 -10.92 -12.07
CA LEU A 138 -4.96 -10.09 -10.87
C LEU A 138 -6.30 -10.03 -10.13
N THR A 139 -6.27 -10.39 -8.86
CA THR A 139 -7.43 -10.41 -7.97
C THR A 139 -7.08 -9.74 -6.65
N GLY A 140 -8.07 -9.21 -5.95
CA GLY A 140 -7.92 -8.76 -4.58
C GLY A 140 -7.45 -9.90 -3.65
N ARG A 141 -6.66 -9.61 -2.61
CA ARG A 141 -6.38 -10.62 -1.56
C ARG A 141 -7.63 -10.87 -0.73
N ASP A 142 -7.67 -12.06 -0.15
CA ASP A 142 -8.73 -12.47 0.77
C ASP A 142 -8.59 -11.69 2.08
N PRO A 143 -9.61 -10.90 2.50
CA PRO A 143 -9.58 -10.10 3.71
C PRO A 143 -9.55 -10.93 4.99
N GLY A 144 -9.80 -12.25 4.96
CA GLY A 144 -9.89 -13.08 6.17
C GLY A 144 -8.61 -13.12 7.02
N VAL A 145 -7.47 -12.69 6.48
CA VAL A 145 -6.22 -12.53 7.24
C VAL A 145 -6.02 -11.13 7.82
N LEU A 146 -6.82 -10.14 7.42
CA LEU A 146 -6.82 -8.84 8.08
C LEU A 146 -7.62 -8.93 9.39
N PRO A 147 -7.17 -8.28 10.45
CA PRO A 147 -8.01 -8.11 11.63
C PRO A 147 -9.20 -7.21 11.32
N ALA A 148 -10.21 -7.23 12.20
CA ALA A 148 -11.31 -6.29 12.11
C ALA A 148 -10.78 -4.84 12.12
N CYS A 149 -11.27 -3.99 11.21
CA CYS A 149 -10.92 -2.58 11.24
C CYS A 149 -11.60 -1.91 12.43
N ILE A 150 -10.85 -1.79 13.51
CA ILE A 150 -11.19 -0.98 14.67
C ILE A 150 -10.18 0.14 14.70
N GLN A 151 -10.66 1.38 14.69
CA GLN A 151 -9.79 2.54 14.68
C GLN A 151 -9.07 2.61 16.04
N SER A 152 -7.79 2.30 16.03
CA SER A 152 -6.96 2.33 17.23
C SER A 152 -6.59 3.78 17.51
N LYS A 153 -7.02 4.34 18.63
CA LYS A 153 -6.45 5.61 19.09
C LYS A 153 -5.04 5.33 19.61
N PHE A 154 -4.04 5.99 19.05
CA PHE A 154 -2.72 6.01 19.69
C PHE A 154 -2.84 6.83 20.99
N GLY A 155 -2.84 6.17 22.16
CA GLY A 155 -2.73 6.84 23.47
C GLY A 155 -3.81 6.58 24.52
N ASP A 156 -4.35 5.36 24.62
CA ASP A 156 -5.04 4.88 25.84
C ASP A 156 -4.15 3.86 26.58
#